data_AF-A0A5D2Q2J9-F1
#
_entry.id   AF-A0A5D2Q2J9-F1
#
_cell.length_a   1.000
_cell.length_b   1.000
_cell.length_c   1.000
_cell.angle_alpha   90.00
_cell.angle_beta   90.00
_cell.angle_gamma   90.00
#
_symmetry.space_group_name_H-M   'P 1'
#
loop_
_entity.id
_entity.type
_entity.pdbx_description
1 polymer ?
#
loop_
_entity_poly.entity_id
_entity_poly.type
_entity_poly.pdbx_seq_one_letter_code
_entity_poly.pdbx_strand_id
1 'polypeptide(L)'
;MFGPQSAKQSWKDLFFVYEKVRIGNEFSRVQRCEQFLGIFQSEGCKMVEMSCQEHDKLAAGSQFMTHTVGRVLDMLGLESTPINTKGYETLLDLVENTCRDSFDLYYGLFLYNKSALEMVERLDLAFDALRNELFGRLHHVVRKQLFDNGEKVKSVHDSSYQNGAASAFSSNALRYQDVTIPYEFKGKISGSVDDNSKLKVAIVGFGNFGQFLAKTLARQGRSVLAYSRTDYRDAAQKLGVSFFSDANDLCEEHPEVILLCTSILSTEKVLKSMPFQRLKRSTLFVDVLSVKEFPRNLFLQHLPPEFDILCTHPMFGPESGKNGWNELPFVFDKVRIGNDERRVARCNSFLDIFAREGCRMVEMTCAEHDWHAAGSQFITHTMGRVLEKLQLESTPINTKGYETLLKLVENTAGDSFELYYGLFMYTVNAMEQLERMDFAFESLKKQLFGRLHGVLRKELFGDSEKLEVLQEKSVRKNGAALSSSPESVKIS
;
A
#
# COMPACT_ATOMS: atom_id res chain seq x y z
N MET A 1 -1.82 -25.96 -6.01
CA MET A 1 -0.46 -25.47 -5.67
C MET A 1 -0.33 -25.42 -4.15
N PHE A 2 0.32 -26.44 -3.59
CA PHE A 2 0.23 -26.83 -2.18
C PHE A 2 1.37 -26.23 -1.35
N GLY A 3 1.01 -25.55 -0.26
CA GLY A 3 1.72 -25.59 1.01
C GLY A 3 0.71 -26.00 2.10
N PRO A 4 1.15 -26.47 3.29
CA PRO A 4 0.24 -26.86 4.38
C PRO A 4 -0.72 -25.72 4.79
N GLN A 5 -0.41 -24.47 4.42
CA GLN A 5 -1.22 -23.29 4.72
C GLN A 5 -2.37 -23.07 3.71
N SER A 6 -2.20 -23.45 2.45
CA SER A 6 -3.18 -23.19 1.36
C SER A 6 -4.44 -24.05 1.46
N ALA A 7 -4.37 -25.15 2.21
CA ALA A 7 -5.38 -26.20 2.30
C ALA A 7 -5.82 -26.47 3.75
N LYS A 8 -5.68 -25.50 4.66
CA LYS A 8 -5.98 -25.66 6.11
C LYS A 8 -7.37 -26.20 6.41
N GLN A 9 -8.35 -25.99 5.51
CA GLN A 9 -9.76 -26.32 5.76
C GLN A 9 -10.36 -27.28 4.73
N SER A 10 -9.95 -27.21 3.45
CA SER A 10 -10.48 -28.06 2.38
C SER A 10 -9.60 -27.99 1.12
N TRP A 11 -9.70 -29.00 0.25
CA TRP A 11 -9.11 -28.99 -1.09
C TRP A 11 -10.08 -28.49 -2.17
N LYS A 12 -11.34 -28.28 -1.79
CA LYS A 12 -12.38 -27.77 -2.68
C LYS A 12 -11.95 -26.46 -3.32
N ASP A 13 -12.17 -26.36 -4.62
CA ASP A 13 -11.86 -25.20 -5.47
C ASP A 13 -10.35 -24.87 -5.62
N LEU A 14 -9.44 -25.66 -5.04
CA LEU A 14 -8.01 -25.52 -5.27
C LEU A 14 -7.60 -26.17 -6.59
N PHE A 15 -6.64 -25.56 -7.28
CA PHE A 15 -6.09 -26.12 -8.52
C PHE A 15 -5.16 -27.30 -8.25
N PHE A 16 -5.47 -28.43 -8.89
CA PHE A 16 -4.62 -29.61 -8.97
C PHE A 16 -4.10 -29.74 -10.40
N VAL A 17 -2.81 -29.52 -10.57
CA VAL A 17 -2.15 -29.48 -11.89
C VAL A 17 -1.46 -30.81 -12.14
N TYR A 18 -1.61 -31.37 -13.35
CA TYR A 18 -0.99 -32.65 -13.71
C TYR A 18 -0.59 -32.71 -15.18
N GLU A 19 0.40 -33.56 -15.47
CA GLU A 19 0.80 -33.95 -16.83
C GLU A 19 0.85 -35.48 -16.92
N LYS A 20 0.22 -36.07 -17.93
CA LYS A 20 0.29 -37.52 -18.18
C LYS A 20 1.53 -37.86 -19.00
N VAL A 21 2.64 -38.14 -18.33
CA VAL A 21 3.91 -38.49 -18.99
C VAL A 21 4.14 -40.01 -19.00
N ARG A 22 4.35 -40.59 -20.19
CA ARG A 22 4.65 -42.04 -20.39
C ARG A 22 3.56 -43.00 -19.85
N ILE A 23 2.30 -42.57 -19.86
CA ILE A 23 1.15 -43.45 -19.63
C ILE A 23 0.89 -44.20 -20.95
N GLY A 24 1.31 -45.46 -21.04
CA GLY A 24 1.06 -46.29 -22.22
C GLY A 24 -0.43 -46.57 -22.43
N ASN A 25 -0.80 -46.98 -23.64
CA ASN A 25 -2.21 -47.13 -24.08
C ASN A 25 -2.93 -48.37 -23.50
N GLU A 26 -2.25 -49.16 -22.67
CA GLU A 26 -2.85 -50.31 -21.99
C GLU A 26 -3.95 -49.84 -21.03
N PHE A 27 -5.14 -50.43 -21.14
CA PHE A 27 -6.31 -50.07 -20.34
C PHE A 27 -6.02 -50.00 -18.83
N SER A 28 -5.27 -50.96 -18.29
CA SER A 28 -4.91 -51.01 -16.87
C SER A 28 -3.99 -49.85 -16.43
N ARG A 29 -3.15 -49.31 -17.32
CA ARG A 29 -2.26 -48.18 -17.03
C ARG A 29 -3.05 -46.87 -17.00
N VAL A 30 -3.90 -46.67 -18.01
CA VAL A 30 -4.80 -45.51 -18.09
C VAL A 30 -5.74 -45.51 -16.88
N GLN A 31 -6.39 -46.64 -16.58
CA GLN A 31 -7.32 -46.76 -15.46
C GLN A 31 -6.67 -46.41 -14.11
N ARG A 32 -5.44 -46.86 -13.84
CA ARG A 32 -4.72 -46.50 -12.60
C ARG A 32 -4.43 -45.00 -12.51
N CYS A 33 -4.06 -44.38 -13.62
CA CYS A 33 -3.83 -42.94 -13.67
C CYS A 33 -5.11 -42.16 -13.38
N GLU A 34 -6.22 -42.51 -14.05
CA GLU A 34 -7.52 -41.86 -13.82
C GLU A 34 -8.04 -42.10 -12.39
N GLN A 35 -7.85 -43.30 -11.83
CA GLN A 35 -8.22 -43.58 -10.44
C GLN A 35 -7.45 -42.70 -9.45
N PHE A 36 -6.15 -42.49 -9.67
CA PHE A 36 -5.34 -41.61 -8.83
C PHE A 36 -5.80 -40.15 -8.94
N LEU A 37 -6.02 -39.64 -10.15
CA LEU A 37 -6.54 -38.28 -10.37
C LEU A 37 -7.94 -38.11 -9.78
N GLY A 38 -8.77 -39.16 -9.84
CA GLY A 38 -10.11 -39.20 -9.27
C GLY A 38 -10.17 -38.90 -7.77
N ILE A 39 -9.10 -39.21 -7.02
CA ILE A 39 -8.99 -38.88 -5.57
C ILE A 39 -9.09 -37.37 -5.37
N PHE A 40 -8.31 -36.59 -6.11
CA PHE A 40 -8.30 -35.13 -5.97
C PHE A 40 -9.58 -34.50 -6.53
N GLN A 41 -10.11 -35.08 -7.61
CA GLN A 41 -11.38 -34.63 -8.18
C GLN A 41 -12.54 -34.86 -7.20
N SER A 42 -12.57 -36.00 -6.48
CA SER A 42 -13.61 -36.27 -5.48
C SER A 42 -13.54 -35.35 -4.27
N GLU A 43 -12.35 -34.85 -3.93
CA GLU A 43 -12.15 -33.81 -2.89
C GLU A 43 -12.52 -32.40 -3.37
N GLY A 44 -12.96 -32.25 -4.63
CA GLY A 44 -13.44 -30.99 -5.20
C GLY A 44 -12.34 -30.09 -5.78
N CYS A 45 -11.15 -30.63 -6.06
CA CYS A 45 -10.10 -29.88 -6.75
C CYS A 45 -10.52 -29.52 -8.18
N LYS A 46 -10.04 -28.36 -8.64
CA LYS A 46 -10.08 -27.96 -10.05
C LYS A 46 -8.92 -28.63 -10.77
N MET A 47 -9.22 -29.71 -11.49
CA MET A 47 -8.25 -30.52 -12.21
C MET A 47 -7.80 -29.80 -13.49
N VAL A 48 -6.49 -29.57 -13.65
CA VAL A 48 -5.91 -28.86 -14.79
C VAL A 48 -4.80 -29.72 -15.40
N GLU A 49 -5.01 -30.20 -16.62
CA GLU A 49 -3.97 -30.89 -17.38
C GLU A 49 -3.12 -29.85 -18.14
N MET A 50 -1.81 -29.84 -17.91
CA MET A 50 -0.85 -28.99 -18.63
C MET A 50 0.56 -29.57 -18.58
N SER A 51 1.43 -29.13 -19.49
CA SER A 51 2.84 -29.56 -19.47
C SER A 51 3.60 -29.00 -18.26
N CYS A 52 4.62 -29.71 -17.78
CA CYS A 52 5.52 -29.22 -16.73
C CYS A 52 6.15 -27.88 -17.12
N GLN A 53 6.50 -27.69 -18.39
CA GLN A 53 7.09 -26.45 -18.88
C GLN A 53 6.14 -25.25 -18.78
N GLU A 54 4.86 -25.46 -19.15
CA GLU A 54 3.83 -24.43 -19.03
C GLU A 54 3.51 -24.13 -17.56
N HIS A 55 3.37 -25.18 -16.74
CA HIS A 55 3.19 -25.05 -15.30
C HIS A 55 4.29 -24.20 -14.68
N ASP A 56 5.56 -24.50 -14.95
CA ASP A 56 6.68 -23.79 -14.35
C ASP A 56 6.70 -22.31 -14.75
N LYS A 57 6.44 -22.01 -16.03
CA LYS A 57 6.32 -20.62 -16.49
C LYS A 57 5.23 -19.86 -15.72
N LEU A 58 4.06 -20.46 -15.53
CA LEU A 58 2.96 -19.85 -14.78
C LEU A 58 3.24 -19.77 -13.27
N ALA A 59 3.89 -20.78 -12.69
CA ALA A 59 4.26 -20.83 -11.28
C ALA A 59 5.32 -19.76 -10.94
N ALA A 60 6.21 -19.42 -11.89
CA ALA A 60 7.14 -18.31 -11.73
C ALA A 60 6.39 -16.96 -11.57
N GLY A 61 5.46 -16.68 -12.48
CA GLY A 61 4.67 -15.44 -12.46
C GLY A 61 3.62 -15.36 -11.34
N SER A 62 3.26 -16.49 -10.73
CA SER A 62 2.26 -16.57 -9.66
C SER A 62 2.87 -16.92 -8.30
N GLN A 63 3.13 -18.20 -8.02
CA GLN A 63 3.61 -18.69 -6.73
C GLN A 63 4.94 -18.05 -6.34
N PHE A 64 5.95 -18.07 -7.21
CA PHE A 64 7.25 -17.49 -6.90
C PHE A 64 7.13 -15.99 -6.62
N MET A 65 6.45 -15.22 -7.49
CA MET A 65 6.19 -13.80 -7.26
C MET A 65 5.46 -13.51 -5.94
N THR A 66 4.49 -14.35 -5.57
CA THR A 66 3.75 -14.24 -4.30
C THR A 66 4.71 -14.34 -3.11
N HIS A 67 5.61 -15.33 -3.10
CA HIS A 67 6.61 -15.48 -2.05
C HIS A 67 7.67 -14.38 -2.07
N THR A 68 8.10 -13.93 -3.25
CA THR A 68 9.06 -12.82 -3.39
C THR A 68 8.51 -11.56 -2.74
N VAL A 69 7.28 -11.17 -3.09
CA VAL A 69 6.60 -9.99 -2.53
C VAL A 69 6.41 -10.14 -1.02
N GLY A 70 5.89 -11.29 -0.56
CA GLY A 70 5.66 -11.53 0.86
C GLY A 70 6.95 -11.44 1.70
N ARG A 71 8.07 -11.98 1.19
CA ARG A 71 9.38 -11.90 1.88
C ARG A 71 9.98 -10.50 1.86
N VAL A 72 9.79 -9.72 0.80
CA VAL A 72 10.22 -8.30 0.78
C VAL A 72 9.45 -7.50 1.84
N LEU A 73 8.13 -7.73 1.93
CA LEU A 73 7.29 -7.06 2.92
C LEU A 73 7.63 -7.49 4.36
N ASP A 74 7.97 -8.76 4.58
CA ASP A 74 8.44 -9.25 5.89
C ASP A 74 9.71 -8.52 6.38
N MET A 75 10.65 -8.24 5.47
CA MET A 75 11.86 -7.48 5.81
C MET A 75 11.59 -6.02 6.21
N LEU A 76 10.40 -5.48 5.88
CA LEU A 76 9.97 -4.17 6.35
C LEU A 76 9.44 -4.20 7.79
N GLY A 77 9.22 -5.38 8.38
CA GLY A 77 8.67 -5.51 9.71
C GLY A 77 7.29 -4.86 9.82
N LEU A 78 6.40 -5.17 8.87
CA LEU A 78 5.04 -4.62 8.86
C LEU A 78 4.25 -5.09 10.08
N GLU A 79 3.56 -4.17 10.73
CA GLU A 79 2.75 -4.42 11.92
C GLU A 79 1.34 -3.86 11.72
N SER A 80 0.35 -4.51 12.34
CA SER A 80 -1.02 -3.99 12.33
C SER A 80 -1.09 -2.63 13.02
N THR A 81 -1.82 -1.69 12.41
CA THR A 81 -2.05 -0.33 12.92
C THR A 81 -3.52 -0.11 13.29
N PRO A 82 -3.84 0.92 14.08
CA PRO A 82 -5.23 1.29 14.35
C PRO A 82 -6.05 1.66 13.12
N ILE A 83 -5.41 1.99 11.99
CA ILE A 83 -6.04 2.58 10.79
C ILE A 83 -5.87 1.70 9.54
N ASN A 84 -5.63 0.40 9.72
CA ASN A 84 -5.44 -0.52 8.59
C ASN A 84 -6.53 -0.37 7.53
N THR A 85 -6.10 -0.19 6.28
CA THR A 85 -6.99 -0.33 5.12
C THR A 85 -7.18 -1.82 4.80
N LYS A 86 -8.24 -2.18 4.08
CA LYS A 86 -8.42 -3.56 3.58
C LYS A 86 -7.27 -4.02 2.69
N GLY A 87 -6.66 -3.10 1.93
CA GLY A 87 -5.46 -3.40 1.15
C GLY A 87 -4.25 -3.74 2.03
N TYR A 88 -4.07 -3.02 3.15
CA TYR A 88 -2.97 -3.30 4.07
C TYR A 88 -3.17 -4.58 4.89
N GLU A 89 -4.40 -4.86 5.36
CA GLU A 89 -4.74 -6.15 5.99
C GLU A 89 -4.37 -7.32 5.07
N THR A 90 -4.69 -7.18 3.79
CA THR A 90 -4.36 -8.18 2.76
C THR A 90 -2.84 -8.40 2.61
N LEU A 91 -2.03 -7.35 2.78
CA LEU A 91 -0.56 -7.47 2.77
C LEU A 91 -0.02 -8.15 4.02
N LEU A 92 -0.57 -7.85 5.20
CA LEU A 92 -0.20 -8.53 6.45
C LEU A 92 -0.49 -10.04 6.35
N ASP A 93 -1.68 -10.40 5.84
CA ASP A 93 -2.05 -11.80 5.61
C ASP A 93 -1.12 -12.48 4.60
N LEU A 94 -0.69 -11.76 3.56
CA LEU A 94 0.26 -12.28 2.57
C LEU A 94 1.62 -12.59 3.21
N VAL A 95 2.14 -11.69 4.04
CA VAL A 95 3.40 -11.89 4.79
C VAL A 95 3.28 -13.14 5.66
N GLU A 96 2.23 -13.21 6.48
CA GLU A 96 2.01 -14.33 7.38
C GLU A 96 1.96 -15.68 6.65
N ASN A 97 1.28 -15.73 5.50
CA ASN A 97 1.12 -16.97 4.74
C ASN A 97 2.38 -17.39 3.97
N THR A 98 3.21 -16.45 3.53
CA THR A 98 4.40 -16.74 2.69
C THR A 98 5.67 -16.97 3.51
N CYS A 99 5.80 -16.35 4.68
CA CYS A 99 6.98 -16.44 5.53
C CYS A 99 6.99 -17.68 6.43
N ARG A 100 5.84 -18.35 6.60
CA ARG A 100 5.75 -19.66 7.26
C ARG A 100 6.46 -20.77 6.47
N ASP A 101 6.58 -20.62 5.15
CA ASP A 101 7.32 -21.57 4.33
C ASP A 101 8.83 -21.33 4.44
N SER A 102 9.61 -22.41 4.40
CA SER A 102 11.07 -22.31 4.57
C SER A 102 11.70 -21.52 3.42
N PHE A 103 12.81 -20.84 3.70
CA PHE A 103 13.57 -20.17 2.65
C PHE A 103 14.05 -21.18 1.60
N ASP A 104 14.35 -22.43 1.98
CA ASP A 104 14.81 -23.45 1.05
C ASP A 104 13.71 -23.87 0.05
N LEU A 105 12.43 -23.92 0.47
CA LEU A 105 11.31 -24.15 -0.46
C LEU A 105 11.21 -23.02 -1.48
N TYR A 106 11.25 -21.78 -1.00
CA TYR A 106 11.24 -20.60 -1.87
C TYR A 106 12.46 -20.56 -2.81
N TYR A 107 13.64 -20.88 -2.29
CA TYR A 107 14.88 -20.91 -3.06
C TYR A 107 14.86 -22.02 -4.12
N GLY A 108 14.21 -23.16 -3.85
CA GLY A 108 13.98 -24.21 -4.84
C GLY A 108 13.15 -23.73 -6.03
N LEU A 109 12.11 -22.91 -5.78
CA LEU A 109 11.33 -22.28 -6.85
C LEU A 109 12.21 -21.36 -7.71
N PHE A 110 13.17 -20.66 -7.12
CA PHE A 110 14.11 -19.83 -7.88
C PHE A 110 15.13 -20.67 -8.67
N LEU A 111 15.75 -21.66 -8.02
CA LEU A 111 16.87 -22.41 -8.57
C LEU A 111 16.46 -23.31 -9.75
N TYR A 112 15.29 -23.95 -9.65
CA TYR A 112 14.85 -24.96 -10.63
C TYR A 112 13.89 -24.43 -11.68
N ASN A 113 13.37 -23.22 -11.51
CA ASN A 113 12.48 -22.59 -12.48
C ASN A 113 13.20 -21.47 -13.24
N LYS A 114 13.51 -21.72 -14.52
CA LYS A 114 14.23 -20.75 -15.37
C LYS A 114 13.52 -19.41 -15.50
N SER A 115 12.19 -19.39 -15.41
CA SER A 115 11.40 -18.15 -15.48
C SER A 115 11.43 -17.35 -14.19
N ALA A 116 11.83 -17.92 -13.05
CA ALA A 116 11.90 -17.20 -11.78
C ALA A 116 12.96 -16.09 -11.80
N LEU A 117 14.09 -16.30 -12.49
CA LEU A 117 15.13 -15.29 -12.66
C LEU A 117 14.59 -14.04 -13.36
N GLU A 118 13.93 -14.24 -14.51
CA GLU A 118 13.30 -13.16 -15.28
C GLU A 118 12.29 -12.39 -14.42
N MET A 119 11.54 -13.10 -13.57
CA MET A 119 10.57 -12.48 -12.66
C MET A 119 11.21 -11.56 -11.62
N VAL A 120 12.36 -11.95 -11.04
CA VAL A 120 13.10 -11.08 -10.11
C VAL A 120 13.60 -9.81 -10.82
N GLU A 121 14.18 -9.96 -12.02
CA GLU A 121 14.69 -8.83 -12.80
C GLU A 121 13.57 -7.87 -13.23
N ARG A 122 12.42 -8.41 -13.66
CA ARG A 122 11.25 -7.59 -14.01
C ARG A 122 10.71 -6.83 -12.80
N LEU A 123 10.70 -7.44 -11.62
CA LEU A 123 10.24 -6.81 -10.39
C LEU A 123 11.14 -5.65 -9.97
N ASP A 124 12.45 -5.85 -10.08
CA ASP A 124 13.48 -4.82 -9.85
C ASP A 124 13.31 -3.64 -10.81
N LEU A 125 13.20 -3.92 -12.11
CA LEU A 125 12.95 -2.89 -13.13
C LEU A 125 11.62 -2.14 -12.92
N ALA A 126 10.57 -2.82 -12.47
CA ALA A 126 9.29 -2.21 -12.17
C ALA A 126 9.39 -1.26 -10.97
N PHE A 127 10.13 -1.64 -9.93
CA PHE A 127 10.41 -0.79 -8.78
C PHE A 127 11.24 0.44 -9.18
N ASP A 128 12.31 0.25 -9.94
CA ASP A 128 13.14 1.34 -10.47
C ASP A 128 12.34 2.31 -11.35
N ALA A 129 11.48 1.80 -12.22
CA ALA A 129 10.61 2.62 -13.05
C ALA A 129 9.65 3.49 -12.21
N LEU A 130 9.07 2.94 -11.14
CA LEU A 130 8.22 3.69 -10.22
C LEU A 130 9.01 4.76 -9.46
N ARG A 131 10.20 4.40 -8.96
CA ARG A 131 11.10 5.29 -8.25
C ARG A 131 11.53 6.48 -9.13
N ASN A 132 11.93 6.20 -10.36
CA ASN A 132 12.29 7.23 -11.34
C ASN A 132 11.10 8.16 -11.68
N GLU A 133 9.88 7.61 -11.75
CA GLU A 133 8.68 8.42 -11.96
C GLU A 133 8.41 9.38 -10.79
N LEU A 134 8.56 8.92 -9.55
CA LEU A 134 8.43 9.75 -8.35
C LEU A 134 9.48 10.87 -8.33
N PHE A 135 10.76 10.52 -8.48
CA PHE A 135 11.84 11.50 -8.41
C PHE A 135 11.84 12.47 -9.60
N GLY A 136 11.48 12.00 -10.79
CA GLY A 136 11.33 12.86 -11.97
C GLY A 136 10.32 13.99 -11.72
N ARG A 137 9.18 13.67 -11.09
CA ARG A 137 8.19 14.69 -10.71
C ARG A 137 8.69 15.58 -9.56
N LEU A 138 9.39 15.02 -8.58
CA LEU A 138 9.97 15.81 -7.48
C LEU A 138 10.95 16.87 -8.00
N HIS A 139 11.85 16.48 -8.91
CA HIS A 139 12.75 17.43 -9.56
C HIS A 139 12.00 18.53 -10.30
N HIS A 140 10.90 18.21 -10.98
CA HIS A 140 10.06 19.21 -11.63
C HIS A 140 9.41 20.18 -10.62
N VAL A 141 8.89 19.68 -9.50
CA VAL A 141 8.27 20.50 -8.44
C VAL A 141 9.31 21.42 -7.79
N VAL A 142 10.47 20.87 -7.39
CA VAL A 142 11.57 21.64 -6.78
C VAL A 142 12.09 22.68 -7.76
N ARG A 143 12.28 22.32 -9.04
CA ARG A 143 12.67 23.27 -10.10
C ARG A 143 11.65 24.39 -10.20
N LYS A 144 10.35 24.07 -10.30
CA LYS A 144 9.31 25.09 -10.40
C LYS A 144 9.31 26.04 -9.20
N GLN A 145 9.46 25.52 -7.98
CA GLN A 145 9.52 26.36 -6.77
C GLN A 145 10.78 27.25 -6.72
N LEU A 146 11.92 26.76 -7.20
CA LEU A 146 13.17 27.54 -7.24
C LEU A 146 13.17 28.61 -8.34
N PHE A 147 12.61 28.33 -9.52
CA PHE A 147 12.68 29.22 -10.68
C PHE A 147 11.45 30.14 -10.85
N ASP A 148 10.22 29.72 -10.51
CA ASP A 148 9.04 30.61 -10.55
C ASP A 148 9.06 31.66 -9.41
N ASN A 149 9.72 31.35 -8.29
CA ASN A 149 9.99 32.35 -7.25
C ASN A 149 11.08 33.36 -7.68
N GLY A 150 11.87 33.06 -8.71
CA GLY A 150 12.85 33.98 -9.29
C GLY A 150 12.25 35.01 -10.24
N GLU A 151 11.17 34.67 -10.94
CA GLU A 151 10.49 35.61 -11.86
C GLU A 151 9.58 36.62 -11.14
N LYS A 152 9.10 36.29 -9.94
CA LYS A 152 8.32 37.22 -9.10
C LYS A 152 9.17 38.27 -8.36
N VAL A 153 10.50 38.21 -8.43
CA VAL A 153 11.42 39.12 -7.72
C VAL A 153 11.85 40.33 -8.57
N LYS A 154 11.41 40.45 -9.84
CA LYS A 154 11.73 41.62 -10.70
C LYS A 154 10.72 42.78 -10.62
N SER A 155 9.74 42.73 -9.74
CA SER A 155 8.93 43.91 -9.40
C SER A 155 8.65 43.93 -7.90
N VAL A 156 8.79 45.11 -7.30
CA VAL A 156 8.73 45.44 -5.86
C VAL A 156 10.12 45.52 -5.22
N HIS A 157 10.68 46.72 -5.32
CA HIS A 157 11.72 47.23 -4.43
C HIS A 157 11.11 47.50 -3.04
N ASP A 158 11.92 47.25 -2.01
CA ASP A 158 11.86 47.72 -0.62
C ASP A 158 10.73 47.21 0.29
N SER A 159 11.01 46.12 1.01
CA SER A 159 10.84 46.09 2.48
C SER A 159 11.59 44.89 3.07
N SER A 160 12.45 45.19 4.04
CA SER A 160 13.32 44.26 4.75
C SER A 160 12.54 43.27 5.63
N TYR A 161 12.67 41.97 5.36
CA TYR A 161 12.41 40.92 6.34
C TYR A 161 13.46 39.81 6.21
N GLN A 162 14.11 39.50 7.34
CA GLN A 162 15.17 38.51 7.48
C GLN A 162 14.62 37.10 7.26
N ASN A 163 15.18 36.39 6.27
CA ASN A 163 15.04 34.95 6.10
C ASN A 163 16.22 34.26 6.80
N GLY A 164 15.91 33.30 7.66
CA GLY A 164 16.90 32.40 8.24
C GLY A 164 16.24 31.11 8.71
N ALA A 165 16.08 30.14 7.81
CA ALA A 165 15.79 28.75 8.16
C ALA A 165 16.29 27.82 7.05
N ALA A 166 17.60 27.66 6.99
CA ALA A 166 18.26 26.53 6.36
C ALA A 166 19.24 25.93 7.37
N SER A 167 19.19 24.60 7.51
CA SER A 167 20.04 23.73 8.33
C SER A 167 19.76 23.68 9.84
N ALA A 168 19.14 22.58 10.25
CA ALA A 168 19.66 21.71 11.31
C ALA A 168 18.90 20.38 11.28
N PHE A 169 19.43 19.42 10.50
CA PHE A 169 19.18 18.00 10.78
C PHE A 169 19.78 17.69 12.16
N SER A 170 18.94 17.35 13.12
CA SER A 170 19.38 16.66 14.33
C SER A 170 18.36 15.59 14.66
N SER A 171 18.79 14.35 14.44
CA SER A 171 18.12 13.12 14.83
C SER A 171 18.04 13.03 16.36
N ASN A 172 16.84 13.07 16.92
CA ASN A 172 16.55 12.52 18.24
C ASN A 172 15.16 11.88 18.21
N ALA A 173 15.11 10.64 17.70
CA ALA A 173 13.96 9.76 17.85
C ALA A 173 13.90 9.28 19.30
N LEU A 174 13.14 9.98 20.13
CA LEU A 174 12.68 9.44 21.42
C LEU A 174 11.58 8.41 21.11
N ARG A 175 11.87 7.14 21.39
CA ARG A 175 10.89 6.05 21.39
C ARG A 175 9.78 6.41 22.37
N TYR A 176 8.62 6.78 21.86
CA TYR A 176 7.40 6.87 22.66
C TYR A 176 6.72 5.50 22.63
N GLN A 177 6.87 4.75 23.73
CA GLN A 177 5.95 3.66 24.05
C GLN A 177 4.82 4.31 24.84
N ASP A 178 3.66 4.49 24.22
CA ASP A 178 2.44 4.63 24.99
C ASP A 178 1.34 3.75 24.40
N VAL A 179 0.68 3.05 25.33
CA VAL A 179 -0.32 2.02 25.07
C VAL A 179 -1.56 2.70 24.50
N THR A 180 -1.93 2.35 23.26
CA THR A 180 -3.16 2.85 22.63
C THR A 180 -4.37 2.33 23.41
N ILE A 181 -5.00 3.19 24.22
CA ILE A 181 -6.29 2.90 24.86
C ILE A 181 -7.37 3.09 23.79
N PRO A 182 -8.23 2.09 23.51
CA PRO A 182 -9.35 2.28 22.60
C PRO A 182 -10.27 3.40 23.12
N TYR A 183 -10.32 4.52 22.41
CA TYR A 183 -11.29 5.58 22.69
C TYR A 183 -12.66 5.14 22.14
N GLU A 184 -13.61 4.84 23.02
CA GLU A 184 -15.01 4.67 22.63
C GLU A 184 -15.60 6.04 22.27
N PHE A 185 -15.89 6.24 20.98
CA PHE A 185 -16.65 7.40 20.52
C PHE A 185 -18.04 7.40 21.18
N LYS A 186 -18.19 8.16 22.27
CA LYS A 186 -19.48 8.43 22.92
C LYS A 186 -20.25 9.54 22.18
N GLY A 187 -20.40 9.39 20.86
CA GLY A 187 -21.47 10.09 20.17
C GLY A 187 -22.78 9.55 20.70
N LYS A 188 -23.53 10.36 21.46
CA LYS A 188 -24.94 10.03 21.71
C LYS A 188 -25.58 9.85 20.33
N ILE A 189 -25.89 8.61 19.96
CA ILE A 189 -26.79 8.32 18.84
C ILE A 189 -28.09 9.03 19.24
N SER A 190 -28.29 10.23 18.71
CA SER A 190 -29.45 11.04 19.07
C SER A 190 -30.67 10.35 18.48
N GLY A 191 -31.36 9.60 19.32
CA GLY A 191 -32.75 9.23 19.09
C GLY A 191 -33.58 10.51 18.90
N SER A 192 -34.40 10.52 17.85
CA SER A 192 -35.18 11.65 17.34
C SER A 192 -34.36 12.85 16.85
N VAL A 193 -34.21 12.94 15.53
CA VAL A 193 -33.79 14.16 14.84
C VAL A 193 -34.93 15.16 14.98
N ASP A 194 -34.69 16.25 15.71
CA ASP A 194 -35.51 17.46 15.61
C ASP A 194 -35.49 17.92 14.14
N ASP A 195 -36.67 18.03 13.54
CA ASP A 195 -36.91 18.23 12.10
C ASP A 195 -36.52 19.64 11.58
N ASN A 196 -35.63 20.37 12.26
CA ASN A 196 -35.51 21.82 12.07
C ASN A 196 -34.15 22.39 11.64
N SER A 197 -33.18 21.56 11.23
CA SER A 197 -32.20 21.98 10.20
C SER A 197 -31.38 20.80 9.66
N LYS A 198 -31.64 20.40 8.43
CA LYS A 198 -30.76 19.48 7.67
C LYS A 198 -29.39 20.14 7.53
N LEU A 199 -28.33 19.50 8.06
CA LEU A 199 -26.94 19.98 7.92
C LEU A 199 -26.63 20.27 6.45
N LYS A 200 -26.23 21.52 6.14
CA LYS A 200 -25.86 21.96 4.79
C LYS A 200 -24.37 21.78 4.56
N VAL A 201 -24.00 20.83 3.68
CA VAL A 201 -22.61 20.45 3.37
C VAL A 201 -22.28 20.85 1.94
N ALA A 202 -21.24 21.65 1.74
CA ALA A 202 -20.72 21.99 0.43
C ALA A 202 -19.44 21.21 0.14
N ILE A 203 -19.45 20.42 -0.93
CA ILE A 203 -18.31 19.64 -1.41
C ILE A 203 -17.53 20.47 -2.43
N VAL A 204 -16.26 20.74 -2.12
CA VAL A 204 -15.33 21.43 -3.01
C VAL A 204 -14.37 20.40 -3.58
N GLY A 205 -14.49 20.11 -4.87
CA GLY A 205 -13.82 19.00 -5.54
C GLY A 205 -14.77 17.82 -5.78
N PHE A 206 -15.64 17.94 -6.78
CA PHE A 206 -16.67 16.95 -7.09
C PHE A 206 -16.19 15.82 -8.03
N GLY A 207 -14.97 15.32 -7.82
CA GLY A 207 -14.42 14.17 -8.53
C GLY A 207 -14.92 12.83 -7.97
N ASN A 208 -14.22 11.73 -8.27
CA ASN A 208 -14.60 10.36 -7.86
C ASN A 208 -14.92 10.26 -6.36
N PHE A 209 -14.03 10.76 -5.50
CA PHE A 209 -14.21 10.69 -4.05
C PHE A 209 -15.30 11.63 -3.53
N GLY A 210 -15.37 12.86 -4.06
CA GLY A 210 -16.44 13.81 -3.71
C GLY A 210 -17.83 13.28 -4.05
N GLN A 211 -17.99 12.68 -5.24
CA GLN A 211 -19.23 12.03 -5.66
C GLN A 211 -19.59 10.82 -4.79
N PHE A 212 -18.58 10.02 -4.42
CA PHE A 212 -18.74 8.88 -3.52
C PHE A 212 -19.31 9.30 -2.15
N LEU A 213 -18.76 10.35 -1.54
CA LEU A 213 -19.29 10.89 -0.28
C LEU A 213 -20.66 11.54 -0.47
N ALA A 214 -20.85 12.31 -1.55
CA ALA A 214 -22.10 13.00 -1.85
C ALA A 214 -23.30 12.04 -1.91
N LYS A 215 -23.11 10.85 -2.50
CA LYS A 215 -24.16 9.82 -2.57
C LYS A 215 -24.69 9.43 -1.19
N THR A 216 -23.80 9.22 -0.22
CA THR A 216 -24.20 8.87 1.15
C THR A 216 -24.79 10.08 1.89
N LEU A 217 -24.18 11.26 1.74
CA LEU A 217 -24.70 12.49 2.33
C LEU A 217 -26.14 12.79 1.88
N ALA A 218 -26.41 12.68 0.59
CA ALA A 218 -27.75 12.86 0.02
C ALA A 218 -28.72 11.76 0.50
N ARG A 219 -28.29 10.49 0.53
CA ARG A 219 -29.11 9.37 1.06
C ARG A 219 -29.51 9.57 2.52
N GLN A 220 -28.63 10.14 3.34
CA GLN A 220 -28.93 10.48 4.74
C GLN A 220 -29.77 11.76 4.89
N GLY A 221 -30.24 12.36 3.80
CA GLY A 221 -31.11 13.54 3.82
C GLY A 221 -30.41 14.86 4.11
N ARG A 222 -29.08 14.94 3.97
CA ARG A 222 -28.32 16.19 4.11
C ARG A 222 -28.53 17.09 2.89
N SER A 223 -28.46 18.41 3.09
CA SER A 223 -28.47 19.36 1.96
C SER A 223 -27.07 19.44 1.38
N VAL A 224 -26.85 18.84 0.19
CA VAL A 224 -25.52 18.77 -0.42
C VAL A 224 -25.40 19.79 -1.56
N LEU A 225 -24.38 20.63 -1.46
CA LEU A 225 -23.96 21.54 -2.52
C LEU A 225 -22.63 21.05 -3.08
N ALA A 226 -22.32 21.36 -4.34
CA ALA A 226 -21.05 20.97 -4.95
C ALA A 226 -20.48 22.08 -5.82
N TYR A 227 -19.15 22.20 -5.79
CA TYR A 227 -18.36 23.00 -6.73
C TYR A 227 -17.13 22.20 -7.14
N SER A 228 -16.73 22.36 -8.40
CA SER A 228 -15.52 21.74 -8.93
C SER A 228 -15.01 22.53 -10.13
N ARG A 229 -13.71 22.44 -10.40
CA ARG A 229 -13.09 23.00 -11.61
C ARG A 229 -13.70 22.42 -12.89
N THR A 230 -14.04 21.14 -12.86
CA THR A 230 -14.69 20.44 -13.97
C THR A 230 -16.19 20.50 -13.78
N ASP A 231 -16.94 20.71 -14.86
CA ASP A 231 -18.39 20.70 -14.83
C ASP A 231 -18.92 19.28 -14.58
N TYR A 232 -19.63 19.09 -13.46
CA TYR A 232 -20.24 17.83 -13.08
C TYR A 232 -21.76 17.97 -12.82
N ARG A 233 -22.41 18.97 -13.45
CA ARG A 233 -23.85 19.21 -13.29
C ARG A 233 -24.71 17.95 -13.45
N ASP A 234 -24.47 17.17 -14.51
CA ASP A 234 -25.23 15.94 -14.78
C ASP A 234 -25.04 14.88 -13.69
N ALA A 235 -23.80 14.71 -13.20
CA ALA A 235 -23.50 13.76 -12.14
C ALA A 235 -24.11 14.19 -10.81
N ALA A 236 -24.05 15.49 -10.50
CA ALA A 236 -24.64 16.07 -9.31
C ALA A 236 -26.17 15.93 -9.31
N GLN A 237 -26.82 16.21 -10.44
CA GLN A 237 -28.27 16.07 -10.60
C GLN A 237 -28.73 14.63 -10.34
N LYS A 238 -28.01 13.63 -10.86
CA LYS A 238 -28.30 12.21 -10.61
C LYS A 238 -28.21 11.82 -9.13
N LEU A 239 -27.39 12.54 -8.35
CA LEU A 239 -27.19 12.31 -6.92
C LEU A 239 -28.09 13.21 -6.04
N GLY A 240 -28.93 14.07 -6.63
CA GLY A 240 -29.74 15.04 -5.88
C GLY A 240 -28.92 16.16 -5.23
N VAL A 241 -27.80 16.53 -5.85
CA VAL A 241 -26.84 17.53 -5.36
C VAL A 241 -26.96 18.82 -6.18
N SER A 242 -26.99 19.97 -5.50
CA SER A 242 -26.99 21.28 -6.16
C SER A 242 -25.56 21.68 -6.59
N PHE A 243 -25.30 21.72 -7.89
CA PHE A 243 -23.98 22.06 -8.42
C PHE A 243 -23.87 23.55 -8.80
N PHE A 244 -22.77 24.17 -8.40
CA PHE A 244 -22.42 25.55 -8.67
C PHE A 244 -21.18 25.60 -9.56
N SER A 245 -21.20 26.45 -10.59
CA SER A 245 -20.06 26.67 -11.48
C SER A 245 -19.08 27.70 -10.95
N ASP A 246 -19.46 28.48 -9.94
CA ASP A 246 -18.66 29.53 -9.32
C ASP A 246 -18.60 29.35 -7.79
N ALA A 247 -17.42 29.57 -7.21
CA ALA A 247 -17.19 29.40 -5.77
C ALA A 247 -17.85 30.51 -4.93
N ASN A 248 -18.08 31.71 -5.48
CA ASN A 248 -18.81 32.77 -4.80
C ASN A 248 -20.26 32.38 -4.60
N ASP A 249 -20.92 31.89 -5.65
CA ASP A 249 -22.32 31.46 -5.59
C ASP A 249 -22.50 30.32 -4.57
N LEU A 250 -21.58 29.35 -4.55
CA LEU A 250 -21.55 28.31 -3.53
C LEU A 250 -21.46 28.88 -2.11
N CYS A 251 -20.59 29.87 -1.89
CA CYS A 251 -20.38 30.44 -0.55
C CYS A 251 -21.56 31.33 -0.10
N GLU A 252 -22.27 31.97 -1.02
CA GLU A 252 -23.51 32.74 -0.74
C GLU A 252 -24.64 31.85 -0.24
N GLU A 253 -24.62 30.55 -0.54
CA GLU A 253 -25.56 29.58 0.05
C GLU A 253 -25.30 29.33 1.54
N HIS A 254 -24.25 29.91 2.11
CA HIS A 254 -23.86 29.81 3.51
C HIS A 254 -23.90 28.37 4.06
N PRO A 255 -23.15 27.43 3.43
CA PRO A 255 -23.03 26.07 3.95
C PRO A 255 -22.47 26.09 5.37
N GLU A 256 -22.92 25.14 6.17
CA GLU A 256 -22.42 24.97 7.54
C GLU A 256 -21.07 24.25 7.55
N VAL A 257 -20.87 23.36 6.57
CA VAL A 257 -19.65 22.59 6.38
C VAL A 257 -19.11 22.79 4.96
N ILE A 258 -17.84 23.17 4.84
CA ILE A 258 -17.07 23.07 3.60
C ILE A 258 -16.22 21.79 3.67
N LEU A 259 -16.49 20.84 2.78
CA LEU A 259 -15.76 19.58 2.67
C LEU A 259 -14.83 19.63 1.46
N LEU A 260 -13.52 19.70 1.69
CA LEU A 260 -12.49 19.66 0.65
C LEU A 260 -12.22 18.22 0.21
N CYS A 261 -12.65 17.91 -1.01
CA CYS A 261 -12.47 16.63 -1.71
C CYS A 261 -11.58 16.77 -2.96
N THR A 262 -10.66 17.73 -2.95
CA THR A 262 -9.68 17.95 -4.03
C THR A 262 -8.48 17.00 -3.92
N SER A 263 -7.63 16.96 -4.95
CA SER A 263 -6.35 16.24 -4.84
C SER A 263 -5.41 16.92 -3.85
N ILE A 264 -4.53 16.15 -3.20
CA ILE A 264 -3.53 16.66 -2.25
C ILE A 264 -2.77 17.84 -2.87
N LEU A 265 -2.28 17.66 -4.10
CA LEU A 265 -1.46 18.64 -4.82
C LEU A 265 -2.21 19.94 -5.19
N SER A 266 -3.54 19.90 -5.30
CA SER A 266 -4.34 21.06 -5.73
C SER A 266 -5.02 21.79 -4.57
N THR A 267 -5.08 21.17 -3.39
CA THR A 267 -5.84 21.65 -2.24
C THR A 267 -5.43 23.05 -1.79
N GLU A 268 -4.13 23.35 -1.72
CA GLU A 268 -3.63 24.69 -1.36
C GLU A 268 -4.14 25.77 -2.32
N LYS A 269 -4.04 25.52 -3.64
CA LYS A 269 -4.49 26.47 -4.66
C LYS A 269 -6.00 26.70 -4.55
N VAL A 270 -6.77 25.63 -4.34
CA VAL A 270 -8.23 25.71 -4.22
C VAL A 270 -8.62 26.47 -2.96
N LEU A 271 -8.03 26.13 -1.81
CA LEU A 271 -8.27 26.82 -0.56
C LEU A 271 -8.00 28.32 -0.68
N LYS A 272 -6.86 28.72 -1.26
CA LYS A 272 -6.50 30.13 -1.46
C LYS A 272 -7.45 30.90 -2.39
N SER A 273 -8.16 30.20 -3.28
CA SER A 273 -9.13 30.81 -4.19
C SER A 273 -10.54 30.97 -3.61
N MET A 274 -10.82 30.39 -2.44
CA MET A 274 -12.16 30.39 -1.85
C MET A 274 -12.51 31.78 -1.28
N PRO A 275 -13.73 32.30 -1.54
CA PRO A 275 -14.15 33.61 -1.07
C PRO A 275 -14.63 33.54 0.40
N PHE A 276 -13.70 33.39 1.35
CA PHE A 276 -14.01 33.20 2.78
C PHE A 276 -14.90 34.28 3.39
N GLN A 277 -14.85 35.52 2.88
CA GLN A 277 -15.63 36.65 3.40
C GLN A 277 -17.15 36.46 3.20
N ARG A 278 -17.57 35.58 2.28
CA ARG A 278 -18.97 35.24 2.02
C ARG A 278 -19.51 34.15 2.96
N LEU A 279 -18.63 33.50 3.73
CA LEU A 279 -19.00 32.42 4.64
C LEU A 279 -19.30 32.96 6.05
N LYS A 280 -20.16 32.24 6.78
CA LYS A 280 -20.39 32.53 8.20
C LYS A 280 -19.13 32.24 8.99
N ARG A 281 -18.75 33.10 9.93
CA ARG A 281 -17.54 32.93 10.76
C ARG A 281 -17.47 31.59 11.51
N SER A 282 -18.62 30.97 11.78
CA SER A 282 -18.71 29.66 12.42
C SER A 282 -18.65 28.47 11.43
N THR A 283 -18.32 28.66 10.16
CA THR A 283 -18.31 27.56 9.17
C THR A 283 -17.24 26.53 9.54
N LEU A 284 -17.56 25.24 9.39
CA LEU A 284 -16.64 24.13 9.62
C LEU A 284 -15.94 23.76 8.32
N PHE A 285 -14.62 23.83 8.30
CA PHE A 285 -13.79 23.29 7.22
C PHE A 285 -13.36 21.87 7.57
N VAL A 286 -13.59 20.98 6.61
CA VAL A 286 -13.22 19.57 6.70
C VAL A 286 -12.40 19.20 5.48
N ASP A 287 -11.30 18.48 5.67
CA ASP A 287 -10.60 17.79 4.58
C ASP A 287 -10.83 16.28 4.66
N VAL A 288 -10.77 15.63 3.49
CA VAL A 288 -10.73 14.17 3.35
C VAL A 288 -9.53 13.72 2.53
N LEU A 289 -8.41 14.45 2.62
CA LEU A 289 -7.18 14.06 1.92
C LEU A 289 -6.64 12.76 2.52
N SER A 290 -5.68 12.11 1.86
CA SER A 290 -5.05 10.89 2.42
C SER A 290 -3.82 11.16 3.29
N VAL A 291 -3.45 12.43 3.47
CA VAL A 291 -2.41 12.94 4.38
C VAL A 291 -3.02 13.97 5.31
N LYS A 292 -2.53 14.16 6.54
CA LYS A 292 -3.20 14.97 7.57
C LYS A 292 -2.39 16.15 8.08
N GLU A 293 -1.08 16.06 8.24
CA GLU A 293 -0.28 17.20 8.69
C GLU A 293 -0.32 18.36 7.67
N PHE A 294 -0.27 18.02 6.38
CA PHE A 294 -0.35 19.00 5.31
C PHE A 294 -1.66 19.84 5.34
N PRO A 295 -2.87 19.25 5.23
CA PRO A 295 -4.10 20.04 5.28
C PRO A 295 -4.31 20.75 6.62
N ARG A 296 -3.90 20.14 7.75
CA ARG A 296 -3.94 20.78 9.08
C ARG A 296 -3.17 22.10 9.08
N ASN A 297 -1.91 22.06 8.65
CA ASN A 297 -1.03 23.23 8.65
C ASN A 297 -1.52 24.29 7.66
N LEU A 298 -1.97 23.85 6.48
CA LEU A 298 -2.55 24.71 5.46
C LEU A 298 -3.79 25.45 5.97
N PHE A 299 -4.70 24.75 6.66
CA PHE A 299 -5.90 25.34 7.25
C PHE A 299 -5.56 26.33 8.35
N LEU A 300 -4.66 25.97 9.28
CA LEU A 300 -4.24 26.87 10.35
C LEU A 300 -3.57 28.15 9.81
N GLN A 301 -2.83 28.05 8.69
CA GLN A 301 -2.14 29.18 8.07
C GLN A 301 -3.09 30.12 7.30
N HIS A 302 -4.10 29.59 6.61
CA HIS A 302 -4.89 30.36 5.66
C HIS A 302 -6.33 30.65 6.08
N LEU A 303 -6.94 29.83 6.94
CA LEU A 303 -8.30 30.08 7.39
C LEU A 303 -8.31 31.11 8.53
N PRO A 304 -9.19 32.12 8.45
CA PRO A 304 -9.45 33.02 9.58
C PRO A 304 -9.65 32.28 10.90
N PRO A 305 -9.18 32.83 12.04
CA PRO A 305 -9.23 32.17 13.35
C PRO A 305 -10.62 31.74 13.80
N GLU A 306 -11.67 32.40 13.29
CA GLU A 306 -13.04 32.12 13.70
C GLU A 306 -13.58 30.80 13.11
N PHE A 307 -13.05 30.32 11.98
CA PHE A 307 -13.53 29.09 11.35
C PHE A 307 -13.09 27.84 12.12
N ASP A 308 -13.99 26.86 12.17
CA ASP A 308 -13.70 25.52 12.71
C ASP A 308 -12.90 24.68 11.71
N ILE A 309 -12.05 23.80 12.22
CA ILE A 309 -11.20 22.90 11.45
C ILE A 309 -11.33 21.48 12.02
N LEU A 310 -11.70 20.55 11.15
CA LEU A 310 -11.71 19.12 11.41
C LEU A 310 -10.94 18.43 10.28
N CYS A 311 -9.83 17.78 10.60
CA CYS A 311 -9.10 17.00 9.61
C CYS A 311 -9.59 15.56 9.64
N THR A 312 -9.88 14.97 8.48
CA THR A 312 -10.43 13.60 8.42
C THR A 312 -9.79 12.77 7.33
N HIS A 313 -9.87 11.45 7.48
CA HIS A 313 -9.52 10.52 6.42
C HIS A 313 -10.39 9.26 6.55
N PRO A 314 -11.40 9.11 5.67
CA PRO A 314 -12.00 7.80 5.44
C PRO A 314 -10.91 6.89 4.88
N MET A 315 -10.50 5.84 5.61
CA MET A 315 -9.46 4.88 5.20
C MET A 315 -9.97 3.89 4.14
N PHE A 316 -10.89 4.37 3.30
CA PHE A 316 -11.62 3.65 2.29
C PHE A 316 -12.09 4.62 1.19
N GLY A 317 -12.36 4.09 0.00
CA GLY A 317 -12.80 4.87 -1.15
C GLY A 317 -13.83 4.14 -1.99
N PRO A 318 -14.06 4.58 -3.25
CA PRO A 318 -15.07 4.01 -4.12
C PRO A 318 -14.95 2.48 -4.27
N GLU A 319 -13.71 1.96 -4.39
CA GLU A 319 -13.49 0.51 -4.55
C GLU A 319 -13.63 -0.28 -3.25
N SER A 320 -12.98 0.17 -2.17
CA SER A 320 -12.99 -0.55 -0.89
C SER A 320 -14.29 -0.37 -0.11
N GLY A 321 -15.04 0.71 -0.34
CA GLY A 321 -16.32 1.04 0.29
C GLY A 321 -17.55 0.80 -0.60
N LYS A 322 -17.42 0.12 -1.75
CA LYS A 322 -18.55 -0.09 -2.69
C LYS A 322 -19.74 -0.85 -2.09
N ASN A 323 -19.47 -1.70 -1.09
CA ASN A 323 -20.47 -2.54 -0.43
C ASN A 323 -20.93 -1.99 0.93
N GLY A 324 -20.68 -0.70 1.20
CA GLY A 324 -20.98 -0.05 2.48
C GLY A 324 -19.73 0.26 3.30
N TRP A 325 -19.89 1.04 4.37
CA TRP A 325 -18.78 1.56 5.19
C TRP A 325 -18.67 0.91 6.57
N ASN A 326 -19.47 -0.14 6.82
CA ASN A 326 -19.51 -0.84 8.08
C ASN A 326 -18.13 -1.44 8.42
N GLU A 327 -17.66 -1.20 9.65
CA GLU A 327 -16.33 -1.55 10.17
C GLU A 327 -15.13 -0.93 9.44
N LEU A 328 -15.36 -0.08 8.42
CA LEU A 328 -14.26 0.62 7.75
C LEU A 328 -13.75 1.77 8.64
N PRO A 329 -12.42 1.96 8.77
CA PRO A 329 -11.89 2.99 9.64
C PRO A 329 -12.16 4.39 9.08
N PHE A 330 -12.66 5.28 9.93
CA PHE A 330 -12.77 6.71 9.66
C PHE A 330 -11.95 7.48 10.69
N VAL A 331 -10.86 8.07 10.23
CA VAL A 331 -9.93 8.82 11.09
C VAL A 331 -10.33 10.28 11.15
N PHE A 332 -10.26 10.89 12.33
CA PHE A 332 -10.48 12.32 12.49
C PHE A 332 -9.62 12.96 13.59
N ASP A 333 -9.31 14.24 13.41
CA ASP A 333 -8.63 15.11 14.35
C ASP A 333 -9.39 16.44 14.47
N LYS A 334 -9.86 16.77 15.68
CA LYS A 334 -10.57 18.02 15.99
C LYS A 334 -9.56 19.16 16.21
N VAL A 335 -8.89 19.57 15.13
CA VAL A 335 -7.79 20.55 15.16
C VAL A 335 -8.18 21.87 15.80
N ARG A 336 -9.35 22.43 15.45
CA ARG A 336 -9.84 23.68 16.04
C ARG A 336 -11.36 23.72 16.00
N ILE A 337 -12.01 23.41 17.12
CA ILE A 337 -13.46 23.52 17.25
C ILE A 337 -13.78 24.55 18.34
N GLY A 338 -14.60 25.54 18.04
CA GLY A 338 -15.02 26.55 19.01
C GLY A 338 -15.84 25.95 20.16
N ASN A 339 -15.75 26.59 21.32
CA ASN A 339 -16.33 26.07 22.57
C ASN A 339 -17.85 26.21 22.69
N ASP A 340 -18.51 26.92 21.76
CA ASP A 340 -19.97 27.06 21.83
C ASP A 340 -20.69 25.76 21.42
N GLU A 341 -21.84 25.52 22.04
CA GLU A 341 -22.60 24.28 21.87
C GLU A 341 -23.01 24.04 20.41
N ARG A 342 -23.26 25.09 19.62
CA ARG A 342 -23.68 24.96 18.21
C ARG A 342 -22.52 24.50 17.33
N ARG A 343 -21.30 24.99 17.57
CA ARG A 343 -20.09 24.57 16.83
C ARG A 343 -19.73 23.12 17.14
N VAL A 344 -19.78 22.75 18.42
CA VAL A 344 -19.57 21.35 18.85
C VAL A 344 -20.65 20.44 18.26
N ALA A 345 -21.92 20.84 18.31
CA ALA A 345 -23.03 20.08 17.72
C ALA A 345 -22.89 19.92 16.21
N ARG A 346 -22.42 20.94 15.48
CA ARG A 346 -22.16 20.87 14.04
C ARG A 346 -21.06 19.86 13.71
N CYS A 347 -19.92 19.92 14.42
CA CYS A 347 -18.82 18.98 14.24
C CYS A 347 -19.28 17.53 14.51
N ASN A 348 -19.97 17.31 15.63
CA ASN A 348 -20.51 15.98 15.95
C ASN A 348 -21.55 15.51 14.93
N SER A 349 -22.42 16.42 14.44
CA SER A 349 -23.42 16.09 13.40
C SER A 349 -22.76 15.68 12.08
N PHE A 350 -21.59 16.23 11.75
CA PHE A 350 -20.81 15.81 10.60
C PHE A 350 -20.17 14.43 10.83
N LEU A 351 -19.52 14.20 11.97
CA LEU A 351 -18.92 12.91 12.32
C LEU A 351 -19.97 11.77 12.36
N ASP A 352 -21.17 12.08 12.84
CA ASP A 352 -22.31 11.15 12.94
C ASP A 352 -22.75 10.60 11.57
N ILE A 353 -22.42 11.30 10.47
CA ILE A 353 -22.67 10.80 9.10
C ILE A 353 -21.93 9.48 8.87
N PHE A 354 -20.66 9.40 9.31
CA PHE A 354 -19.84 8.21 9.15
C PHE A 354 -20.16 7.15 10.21
N ALA A 355 -20.40 7.58 11.45
CA ALA A 355 -20.79 6.67 12.53
C ALA A 355 -22.08 5.91 12.21
N ARG A 356 -23.09 6.57 11.62
CA ARG A 356 -24.36 5.93 11.19
C ARG A 356 -24.20 4.90 10.09
N GLU A 357 -23.14 4.97 9.31
CA GLU A 357 -22.80 3.96 8.29
C GLU A 357 -22.03 2.77 8.86
N GLY A 358 -21.83 2.74 10.19
CA GLY A 358 -21.10 1.70 10.89
C GLY A 358 -19.59 1.84 10.80
N CYS A 359 -19.06 3.02 10.43
CA CYS A 359 -17.61 3.22 10.40
C CYS A 359 -17.00 3.03 11.79
N ARG A 360 -15.80 2.45 11.83
CA ARG A 360 -14.97 2.44 13.03
C ARG A 360 -14.34 3.82 13.20
N MET A 361 -14.91 4.62 14.08
CA MET A 361 -14.48 6.01 14.33
C MET A 361 -13.18 6.03 15.14
N VAL A 362 -12.10 6.58 14.58
CA VAL A 362 -10.77 6.62 15.19
C VAL A 362 -10.30 8.06 15.35
N GLU A 363 -10.30 8.56 16.59
CA GLU A 363 -9.73 9.88 16.92
C GLU A 363 -8.21 9.73 17.12
N MET A 364 -7.41 10.48 16.37
CA MET A 364 -5.95 10.56 16.53
C MET A 364 -5.42 11.86 15.95
N THR A 365 -4.23 12.27 16.36
CA THR A 365 -3.62 13.50 15.81
C THR A 365 -3.22 13.33 14.35
N CYS A 366 -3.16 14.44 13.62
CA CYS A 366 -2.68 14.44 12.23
C CYS A 366 -1.27 13.84 12.07
N ALA A 367 -0.38 14.05 13.06
CA ALA A 367 0.99 13.52 13.03
C ALA A 367 1.03 12.00 13.26
N GLU A 368 0.24 11.48 14.21
CA GLU A 368 0.11 10.03 14.43
C GLU A 368 -0.49 9.34 13.20
N HIS A 369 -1.50 9.96 12.58
CA HIS A 369 -2.06 9.47 11.33
C HIS A 369 -0.98 9.31 10.25
N ASP A 370 -0.22 10.37 9.96
CA ASP A 370 0.75 10.34 8.85
C ASP A 370 1.90 9.36 9.14
N TRP A 371 2.29 9.19 10.41
CA TRP A 371 3.22 8.14 10.83
C TRP A 371 2.71 6.74 10.50
N HIS A 372 1.47 6.42 10.85
CA HIS A 372 0.86 5.13 10.51
C HIS A 372 0.65 4.97 9.01
N ALA A 373 0.20 6.01 8.30
CA ALA A 373 -0.09 5.97 6.87
C ALA A 373 1.17 5.72 6.03
N ALA A 374 2.34 6.23 6.45
CA ALA A 374 3.62 5.96 5.80
C ALA A 374 3.96 4.46 5.82
N GLY A 375 3.85 3.81 6.98
CA GLY A 375 4.17 2.38 7.15
C GLY A 375 3.08 1.42 6.65
N SER A 376 1.91 1.93 6.24
CA SER A 376 0.77 1.12 5.84
C SER A 376 0.26 1.48 4.45
N GLN A 377 -0.52 2.55 4.32
CA GLN A 377 -1.12 2.99 3.07
C GLN A 377 -0.07 3.26 1.98
N PHE A 378 1.00 3.99 2.30
CA PHE A 378 2.03 4.30 1.31
C PHE A 378 2.75 3.04 0.81
N ILE A 379 3.11 2.11 1.70
CA ILE A 379 3.66 0.79 1.31
C ILE A 379 2.67 0.01 0.43
N THR A 380 1.39 0.00 0.80
CA THR A 380 0.33 -0.68 0.05
C THR A 380 0.22 -0.16 -1.37
N HIS A 381 0.17 1.16 -1.54
CA HIS A 381 0.14 1.79 -2.87
C HIS A 381 1.43 1.55 -3.65
N THR A 382 2.59 1.66 -2.99
CA THR A 382 3.87 1.47 -3.68
C THR A 382 3.95 0.05 -4.23
N MET A 383 3.64 -0.96 -3.41
CA MET A 383 3.63 -2.35 -3.86
C MET A 383 2.60 -2.58 -4.97
N GLY A 384 1.37 -2.09 -4.82
CA GLY A 384 0.34 -2.21 -5.86
C GLY A 384 0.78 -1.61 -7.20
N ARG A 385 1.44 -0.45 -7.19
CA ARG A 385 1.96 0.22 -8.39
C ARG A 385 3.17 -0.48 -9.02
N VAL A 386 4.03 -1.10 -8.21
CA VAL A 386 5.11 -1.95 -8.71
C VAL A 386 4.52 -3.16 -9.45
N LEU A 387 3.53 -3.82 -8.85
CA LEU A 387 2.86 -4.98 -9.43
C LEU A 387 2.03 -4.61 -10.67
N GLU A 388 1.44 -3.42 -10.72
CA GLU A 388 0.79 -2.88 -11.92
C GLU A 388 1.78 -2.78 -13.09
N LYS A 389 3.00 -2.27 -12.85
CA LYS A 389 4.06 -2.16 -13.87
C LYS A 389 4.56 -3.52 -14.36
N LEU A 390 4.42 -4.58 -13.56
CA LEU A 390 4.71 -5.95 -13.98
C LEU A 390 3.68 -6.52 -14.97
N GLN A 391 2.50 -5.91 -15.08
CA GLN A 391 1.39 -6.40 -15.89
C GLN A 391 1.00 -7.83 -15.52
N LEU A 392 0.75 -8.06 -14.23
CA LEU A 392 0.30 -9.36 -13.73
C LEU A 392 -1.08 -9.69 -14.31
N GLU A 393 -1.23 -10.90 -14.85
CA GLU A 393 -2.47 -11.41 -15.42
C GLU A 393 -2.96 -12.63 -14.65
N SER A 394 -4.28 -12.82 -14.62
CA SER A 394 -4.85 -14.05 -14.07
C SER A 394 -4.42 -15.27 -14.89
N THR A 395 -4.04 -16.34 -14.20
CA THR A 395 -3.64 -17.61 -14.81
C THR A 395 -4.68 -18.71 -14.56
N PRO A 396 -4.64 -19.82 -15.32
CA PRO A 396 -5.49 -20.99 -15.06
C PRO A 396 -5.23 -21.70 -13.73
N ILE A 397 -4.16 -21.33 -13.01
CA ILE A 397 -3.67 -22.04 -11.82
C ILE A 397 -3.40 -21.09 -10.63
N ASN A 398 -4.07 -19.94 -10.57
CA ASN A 398 -3.83 -18.93 -9.52
C ASN A 398 -3.78 -19.53 -8.11
N THR A 399 -2.76 -19.16 -7.35
CA THR A 399 -2.74 -19.42 -5.91
C THR A 399 -3.60 -18.39 -5.18
N LYS A 400 -4.03 -18.70 -3.94
CA LYS A 400 -4.77 -17.73 -3.13
C LYS A 400 -3.96 -16.46 -2.82
N GLY A 401 -2.66 -16.61 -2.56
CA GLY A 401 -1.78 -15.44 -2.40
C GLY A 401 -1.64 -14.63 -3.69
N TYR A 402 -1.65 -15.28 -4.86
CA TYR A 402 -1.61 -14.56 -6.14
C TYR A 402 -2.93 -13.84 -6.45
N GLU A 403 -4.08 -14.44 -6.15
CA GLU A 403 -5.39 -13.76 -6.23
C GLU A 403 -5.39 -12.48 -5.36
N THR A 404 -4.74 -12.52 -4.19
CA THR A 404 -4.53 -11.36 -3.32
C THR A 404 -3.69 -10.27 -3.99
N LEU A 405 -2.58 -10.63 -4.67
CA LEU A 405 -1.77 -9.65 -5.40
C LEU A 405 -2.54 -8.99 -6.56
N LEU A 406 -3.33 -9.77 -7.31
CA LEU A 406 -4.16 -9.23 -8.39
C LEU A 406 -5.21 -8.23 -7.85
N LYS A 407 -5.86 -8.55 -6.73
CA LYS A 407 -6.81 -7.63 -6.06
C LYS A 407 -6.12 -6.36 -5.55
N LEU A 408 -4.88 -6.47 -5.06
CA LEU A 408 -4.10 -5.30 -4.65
C LEU A 408 -3.82 -4.37 -5.84
N VAL A 409 -3.46 -4.92 -6.99
CA VAL A 409 -3.29 -4.15 -8.23
C VAL A 409 -4.61 -3.47 -8.61
N GLU A 410 -5.72 -4.20 -8.66
CA GLU A 410 -7.04 -3.64 -9.00
C GLU A 410 -7.43 -2.47 -8.08
N ASN A 411 -7.27 -2.66 -6.76
CA ASN A 411 -7.61 -1.64 -5.76
C ASN A 411 -6.73 -0.39 -5.85
N THR A 412 -5.44 -0.54 -6.19
CA THR A 412 -4.50 0.59 -6.22
C THR A 412 -4.44 1.27 -7.58
N ALA A 413 -4.70 0.54 -8.67
CA ALA A 413 -4.76 1.05 -10.03
C ALA A 413 -5.96 1.96 -10.26
N GLY A 414 -7.08 1.73 -9.55
CA GLY A 414 -8.27 2.57 -9.60
C GLY A 414 -8.04 4.02 -9.10
N ASP A 415 -7.02 4.23 -8.27
CA ASP A 415 -6.64 5.56 -7.81
C ASP A 415 -5.78 6.31 -8.84
N SER A 416 -5.72 7.64 -8.74
CA SER A 416 -4.85 8.42 -9.63
C SER A 416 -3.39 8.38 -9.18
N PHE A 417 -2.45 8.48 -10.12
CA PHE A 417 -1.04 8.65 -9.76
C PHE A 417 -0.81 9.95 -8.97
N GLU A 418 -1.63 11.00 -9.19
CA GLU A 418 -1.54 12.23 -8.39
C GLU A 418 -1.84 12.00 -6.90
N LEU A 419 -2.75 11.08 -6.57
CA LEU A 419 -3.01 10.70 -5.18
C LEU A 419 -1.76 10.05 -4.57
N TYR A 420 -1.24 9.03 -5.25
CA TYR A 420 -0.02 8.31 -4.81
C TYR A 420 1.18 9.25 -4.67
N TYR A 421 1.38 10.14 -5.65
CA TYR A 421 2.44 11.14 -5.59
C TYR A 421 2.23 12.13 -4.43
N GLY A 422 0.99 12.50 -4.14
CA GLY A 422 0.65 13.28 -2.95
C GLY A 422 1.03 12.58 -1.64
N LEU A 423 0.81 11.27 -1.54
CA LEU A 423 1.27 10.47 -0.39
C LEU A 423 2.79 10.55 -0.25
N PHE A 424 3.54 10.37 -1.35
CA PHE A 424 5.00 10.47 -1.35
C PHE A 424 5.50 11.85 -0.91
N MET A 425 4.87 12.91 -1.41
CA MET A 425 5.32 14.29 -1.18
C MET A 425 5.02 14.82 0.22
N TYR A 426 3.89 14.41 0.80
CA TYR A 426 3.32 15.07 1.98
C TYR A 426 3.17 14.17 3.20
N THR A 427 3.47 12.87 3.09
CA THR A 427 3.55 11.99 4.26
C THR A 427 4.97 11.99 4.79
N VAL A 428 5.14 12.38 6.05
CA VAL A 428 6.43 12.28 6.75
C VAL A 428 6.87 10.81 6.75
N ASN A 429 8.14 10.55 6.44
CA ASN A 429 8.75 9.22 6.31
C ASN A 429 8.42 8.41 5.04
N ALA A 430 7.62 8.91 4.08
CA ALA A 430 7.38 8.15 2.84
C ALA A 430 8.68 7.83 2.07
N MET A 431 9.63 8.77 2.02
CA MET A 431 10.94 8.55 1.43
C MET A 431 11.72 7.43 2.13
N GLU A 432 11.75 7.43 3.46
CA GLU A 432 12.41 6.38 4.24
C GLU A 432 11.78 5.01 3.96
N GLN A 433 10.45 4.94 3.88
CA GLN A 433 9.73 3.70 3.57
C GLN A 433 10.07 3.19 2.15
N LEU A 434 10.22 4.10 1.18
CA LEU A 434 10.64 3.75 -0.17
C LEU A 434 12.08 3.20 -0.18
N GLU A 435 13.01 3.83 0.54
CA GLU A 435 14.40 3.38 0.67
C GLU A 435 14.51 2.03 1.39
N ARG A 436 13.72 1.82 2.45
CA ARG A 436 13.65 0.53 3.15
C ARG A 436 13.16 -0.58 2.23
N MET A 437 12.20 -0.29 1.35
CA MET A 437 11.72 -1.27 0.38
C MET A 437 12.75 -1.57 -0.71
N ASP A 438 13.47 -0.57 -1.21
CA ASP A 438 14.61 -0.76 -2.11
C ASP A 438 15.67 -1.68 -1.49
N PHE A 439 16.05 -1.40 -0.23
CA PHE A 439 17.00 -2.21 0.51
C PHE A 439 16.51 -3.65 0.70
N ALA A 440 15.22 -3.85 0.97
CA ALA A 440 14.62 -5.18 1.12
C ALA A 440 14.66 -5.97 -0.21
N PHE A 441 14.33 -5.33 -1.34
CA PHE A 441 14.47 -5.94 -2.67
C PHE A 441 15.92 -6.37 -2.95
N GLU A 442 16.87 -5.46 -2.77
CA GLU A 442 18.29 -5.73 -3.00
C GLU A 442 18.87 -6.80 -2.07
N SER A 443 18.43 -6.81 -0.80
CA SER A 443 18.82 -7.85 0.17
C SER A 443 18.32 -9.23 -0.26
N LEU A 444 17.04 -9.35 -0.64
CA LEU A 444 16.48 -10.61 -1.10
C LEU A 444 17.16 -11.11 -2.38
N LYS A 445 17.42 -10.20 -3.33
CA LYS A 445 18.17 -10.48 -4.55
C LYS A 445 19.56 -11.05 -4.23
N LYS A 446 20.33 -10.38 -3.36
CA LYS A 446 21.65 -10.87 -2.91
C LYS A 446 21.58 -12.26 -2.28
N GLN A 447 20.53 -12.57 -1.51
CA GLN A 447 20.35 -13.90 -0.93
C GLN A 447 20.13 -14.98 -2.01
N LEU A 448 19.29 -14.70 -3.02
CA LEU A 448 19.03 -15.62 -4.13
C LEU A 448 20.29 -15.87 -4.97
N PHE A 449 20.92 -14.81 -5.46
CA PHE A 449 22.11 -14.91 -6.33
C PHE A 449 23.34 -15.42 -5.58
N GLY A 450 23.52 -15.03 -4.32
CA GLY A 450 24.64 -15.50 -3.49
C GLY A 450 24.62 -17.02 -3.31
N ARG A 451 23.44 -17.61 -3.04
CA ARG A 451 23.30 -19.07 -2.98
C ARG A 451 23.49 -19.72 -4.35
N LEU A 452 23.01 -19.11 -5.44
CA LEU A 452 23.17 -19.64 -6.80
C LEU A 452 24.65 -19.74 -7.19
N HIS A 453 25.44 -18.71 -6.92
CA HIS A 453 26.89 -18.75 -7.12
C HIS A 453 27.56 -19.84 -6.27
N GLY A 454 27.08 -20.07 -5.04
CA GLY A 454 27.56 -21.15 -4.19
C GLY A 454 27.28 -22.54 -4.77
N VAL A 455 26.10 -22.76 -5.35
CA VAL A 455 25.72 -24.01 -6.02
C VAL A 455 26.56 -24.20 -7.29
N LEU A 456 26.60 -23.21 -8.18
CA LEU A 456 27.37 -23.28 -9.42
C LEU A 456 28.87 -23.50 -9.16
N ARG A 457 29.45 -22.85 -8.14
CA ARG A 457 30.84 -23.10 -7.74
C ARG A 457 31.05 -24.55 -7.32
N LYS A 458 30.13 -25.12 -6.53
CA LYS A 458 30.23 -26.54 -6.11
C LYS A 458 30.07 -27.50 -7.28
N GLU A 459 29.21 -27.21 -8.26
CA GLU A 459 29.05 -28.05 -9.45
C GLU A 459 30.25 -27.94 -10.40
N LEU A 460 30.82 -26.74 -10.58
CA LEU A 460 31.95 -26.51 -11.47
C LEU A 460 33.30 -26.93 -10.87
N PHE A 461 33.49 -26.78 -9.55
CA PHE A 461 34.79 -26.97 -8.89
C PHE A 461 34.79 -28.03 -7.78
N GLY A 462 33.63 -28.53 -7.35
CA GLY A 462 33.54 -29.54 -6.29
C GLY A 462 34.12 -30.90 -6.67
N ASP A 463 34.22 -31.21 -7.96
CA ASP A 463 34.96 -32.39 -8.44
C ASP A 463 36.48 -32.14 -8.51
N SER A 464 36.91 -30.88 -8.70
CA SER A 464 38.34 -30.51 -8.66
C SER A 464 38.90 -30.57 -7.23
N GLU A 465 38.14 -30.09 -6.24
CA GLU A 465 38.54 -30.19 -4.82
C GLU A 465 38.54 -31.64 -4.32
N LYS A 466 37.60 -32.47 -4.80
CA LYS A 466 37.63 -33.92 -4.52
C LYS A 466 38.83 -34.61 -5.19
N LEU A 467 39.23 -34.20 -6.40
CA LEU A 467 40.41 -34.72 -7.08
C LEU A 467 41.71 -34.33 -6.36
N GLU A 468 41.83 -33.08 -5.89
CA GLU A 468 43.00 -32.63 -5.12
C GLU A 468 43.12 -33.36 -3.77
N VAL A 469 42.00 -33.56 -3.06
CA VAL A 469 42.00 -34.33 -1.80
C VAL A 469 42.30 -35.83 -2.03
N LEU A 470 41.92 -36.39 -3.18
CA LEU A 470 42.28 -37.76 -3.57
C LEU A 470 43.75 -37.86 -4.01
N GLN A 471 44.30 -36.85 -4.69
CA GLN A 471 45.73 -36.78 -5.02
C GLN A 471 46.60 -36.60 -3.77
N GLU A 472 46.24 -35.73 -2.82
CA GLU A 472 46.96 -35.58 -1.56
C GLU A 472 46.92 -36.86 -0.69
N LYS A 473 45.79 -37.58 -0.69
CA LYS A 473 45.70 -38.89 -0.01
C LYS A 473 46.48 -39.99 -0.73
N SER A 474 46.60 -39.95 -2.06
CA SER A 474 47.42 -40.88 -2.83
C SER A 474 48.92 -40.64 -2.64
N VAL A 475 49.35 -39.38 -2.57
CA VAL A 475 50.76 -39.00 -2.32
C VAL A 475 51.17 -39.39 -0.89
N ARG A 476 50.29 -39.25 0.11
CA ARG A 476 50.56 -39.70 1.49
C ARG A 476 50.62 -41.23 1.65
N LYS A 477 49.90 -42.01 0.84
CA LYS A 477 49.99 -43.48 0.88
C LYS A 477 51.25 -44.04 0.22
N ASN A 478 51.78 -43.37 -0.81
CA ASN A 478 53.00 -43.81 -1.50
C ASN A 478 54.30 -43.34 -0.80
N GLY A 479 54.23 -42.36 0.11
CA GLY A 479 55.38 -41.89 0.89
C GLY A 479 55.73 -42.71 2.13
N ALA A 480 54.90 -43.69 2.53
CA ALA A 480 55.09 -44.45 3.76
C ALA A 480 55.80 -45.80 3.59
N ALA A 481 56.26 -46.15 2.37
CA ALA A 481 56.90 -47.45 2.08
C ALA A 481 58.43 -47.39 1.90
N LEU A 482 59.08 -46.24 2.10
CA LEU A 482 60.53 -46.09 1.92
C LEU A 482 61.16 -45.28 3.07
N SER A 483 61.24 -45.89 4.26
CA SER A 483 62.26 -45.52 5.25
C SER A 483 62.44 -46.64 6.28
N SER A 484 63.11 -47.73 5.89
CA SER A 484 63.80 -48.61 6.86
C SER A 484 65.21 -48.05 7.07
N SER A 485 65.44 -47.50 8.26
CA SER A 485 66.76 -47.10 8.76
C SER A 485 67.66 -48.32 9.02
N PRO A 486 68.98 -48.26 8.80
CA PRO A 486 69.91 -49.18 9.41
C PRO A 486 70.44 -48.62 10.74
N GLU A 487 70.44 -49.49 11.75
CA GLU A 487 71.12 -49.32 13.04
C GLU A 487 72.64 -49.24 12.87
N SER A 488 73.32 -48.49 13.76
CA SER A 488 74.49 -48.96 14.52
C SER A 488 74.95 -47.94 15.58
N VAL A 489 74.28 -47.97 16.73
CA VAL A 489 74.79 -48.26 18.09
C VAL A 489 76.28 -47.96 18.46
N LYS A 490 76.44 -47.37 19.68
CA LYS A 490 77.56 -47.42 20.68
C LYS A 490 78.69 -46.35 20.57
N ILE A 491 79.29 -45.70 21.59
CA ILE A 491 79.35 -45.70 23.09
C ILE A 491 79.89 -44.29 23.48
N SER A 492 79.45 -43.53 24.48
CA SER A 492 79.67 -43.65 25.93
C SER A 492 78.91 -42.55 26.66
#